data_AF-A0A537BP58-F1
#
_entry.id   AF-A0A537BP58-F1
#
_cell.length_a   1.000
_cell.length_b   1.000
_cell.length_c   1.000
_cell.angle_alpha   90.00
_cell.angle_beta   90.00
_cell.angle_gamma   90.00
#
_symmetry.space_group_name_H-M   'P 1'
#
loop_
_entity.id
_entity.type
_entity.pdbx_description
1 polymer ?
#
loop_
_entity_poly.entity_id
_entity_poly.type
_entity_poly.pdbx_seq_one_letter_code
_entity_poly.pdbx_strand_id
1 'polypeptide(L)'
;MRFEDGVVVLALRECDIQGHDEGFSCLLWAPLIEGVTHWADGPSRQERLEHCRLAVVHGGADGLLVCGDAALVEPDALLALRVEKRRDEYWATWGFAARTLTPRGAREARFARFYAARIAA
;
A
#
# COMPACT_ATOMS: atom_id res chain seq x y z
N MET A 1 7.14 16.20 -8.50
CA MET A 1 7.87 15.19 -7.70
C MET A 1 8.66 14.34 -8.70
N ARG A 2 9.95 14.04 -8.47
CA ARG A 2 10.84 13.43 -9.48
C ARG A 2 10.39 11.99 -9.81
N PHE A 3 10.06 11.73 -11.07
CA PHE A 3 9.60 10.43 -11.62
C PHE A 3 10.74 9.60 -12.28
N GLU A 4 12.01 9.92 -12.00
CA GLU A 4 13.15 9.46 -12.81
C GLU A 4 13.40 7.93 -12.77
N ASP A 5 12.93 7.22 -11.74
CA ASP A 5 13.18 5.77 -11.59
C ASP A 5 11.96 4.87 -11.88
N GLY A 6 10.82 5.44 -12.33
CA GLY A 6 9.60 4.68 -12.59
C GLY A 6 8.99 3.99 -11.36
N VAL A 7 9.46 4.36 -10.15
CA VAL A 7 8.95 3.80 -8.89
C VAL A 7 7.63 4.47 -8.54
N VAL A 8 6.57 3.66 -8.44
CA VAL A 8 5.26 4.10 -7.93
C VAL A 8 5.31 4.15 -6.41
N VAL A 9 4.88 5.27 -5.84
CA VAL A 9 4.72 5.43 -4.38
C VAL A 9 3.25 5.54 -4.04
N LEU A 10 2.77 4.75 -3.07
CA LEU A 10 1.38 4.71 -2.63
C LEU A 10 1.28 5.06 -1.15
N ALA A 11 0.49 6.09 -0.82
CA ALA A 11 0.12 6.39 0.55
C ALA A 11 -0.91 5.36 1.07
N LEU A 12 -0.67 4.81 2.26
CA LEU A 12 -1.53 3.87 2.98
C LEU A 12 -1.96 4.51 4.30
N ARG A 13 -3.26 4.65 4.53
CA ARG A 13 -3.77 5.15 5.82
C ARG A 13 -3.80 4.01 6.82
N GLU A 14 -3.34 4.27 8.04
CA GLU A 14 -3.30 3.27 9.10
C GLU A 14 -4.65 2.56 9.33
N CYS A 15 -5.76 3.31 9.24
CA CYS A 15 -7.11 2.77 9.44
C CYS A 15 -7.59 1.80 8.34
N ASP A 16 -6.96 1.82 7.16
CA ASP A 16 -7.31 0.93 6.04
C ASP A 16 -6.45 -0.36 6.03
N ILE A 17 -5.49 -0.48 6.96
CA ILE A 17 -4.55 -1.60 7.04
C ILE A 17 -5.17 -2.74 7.83
N GLN A 18 -5.14 -3.93 7.23
CA GLN A 18 -5.61 -5.18 7.80
C GLN A 18 -4.42 -6.08 8.12
N GLY A 19 -4.20 -6.36 9.40
CA GLY A 19 -3.20 -7.32 9.86
C GLY A 19 -3.71 -8.75 9.82
N HIS A 20 -2.83 -9.70 9.51
CA HIS A 20 -3.08 -11.14 9.55
C HIS A 20 -1.80 -11.88 9.95
N ASP A 21 -1.89 -13.17 10.28
CA ASP A 21 -0.78 -13.96 10.84
C ASP A 21 0.51 -13.92 10.00
N GLU A 22 0.37 -13.74 8.68
CA GLU A 22 1.48 -13.78 7.72
C GLU A 22 1.95 -12.40 7.22
N GLY A 23 1.31 -11.31 7.68
CA GLY A 23 1.65 -9.95 7.25
C GLY A 23 0.48 -8.97 7.31
N PHE A 24 0.46 -8.06 6.34
CA PHE A 24 -0.51 -6.98 6.27
C PHE A 24 -1.03 -6.84 4.84
N SER A 25 -2.26 -6.33 4.75
CA SER A 25 -2.88 -5.96 3.49
C SER A 25 -3.60 -4.62 3.59
N CYS A 26 -3.78 -3.97 2.46
CA CYS A 26 -4.53 -2.71 2.35
C CYS A 26 -5.24 -2.68 1.01
N LEU A 27 -6.53 -2.31 1.01
CA LEU A 27 -7.25 -2.00 -0.21
C LEU A 27 -6.72 -0.66 -0.76
N LEU A 28 -6.18 -0.68 -1.97
CA LEU A 28 -5.65 0.53 -2.61
C LEU A 28 -6.72 1.25 -3.43
N TRP A 29 -7.57 0.47 -4.10
CA TRP A 29 -8.63 0.96 -4.97
C TRP A 29 -9.69 -0.13 -5.16
N ALA A 30 -10.96 0.24 -5.13
CA ALA A 30 -12.10 -0.61 -5.47
C ALA A 30 -13.08 0.19 -6.34
N PRO A 31 -13.85 -0.46 -7.24
CA PRO A 31 -14.87 0.21 -8.05
C PRO A 31 -15.92 0.89 -7.17
N LEU A 32 -16.50 1.98 -7.67
CA LEU A 32 -17.57 2.67 -6.96
C LEU A 32 -18.82 1.81 -7.07
N ILE A 33 -19.45 1.48 -5.94
CA ILE A 33 -20.77 0.85 -5.92
C ILE A 33 -21.76 1.98 -5.65
N GLU A 34 -22.63 2.25 -6.63
CA GLU A 34 -23.68 3.26 -6.49
C GLU A 34 -24.51 2.98 -5.22
N GLY A 35 -24.68 4.02 -4.39
CA GLY A 35 -25.46 3.94 -3.14
C GLY A 35 -24.72 3.41 -1.91
N VAL A 36 -23.49 2.92 -2.03
CA VAL A 36 -22.69 2.41 -0.89
C VAL A 36 -21.47 3.29 -0.62
N THR A 37 -20.82 3.78 -1.67
CA THR A 37 -19.60 4.59 -1.57
C THR A 37 -19.89 6.07 -1.82
N HIS A 38 -19.69 6.90 -0.80
CA HIS A 38 -19.83 8.36 -0.85
C HIS A 38 -18.68 9.09 -1.59
N TRP A 39 -17.73 8.35 -2.18
CA TRP A 39 -16.55 8.92 -2.82
C TRP A 39 -16.88 9.32 -4.26
N ALA A 40 -16.95 10.62 -4.53
CA ALA A 40 -17.10 11.12 -5.90
C ALA A 40 -15.90 10.67 -6.76
N ASP A 41 -16.16 10.35 -8.02
CA ASP A 41 -15.14 10.14 -9.05
C ASP A 41 -14.36 11.45 -9.30
N GLY A 42 -13.38 11.69 -8.43
CA GLY A 42 -12.47 12.81 -8.51
C GLY A 42 -11.15 12.44 -9.20
N PRO A 43 -10.40 13.44 -9.71
CA PRO A 43 -9.11 13.23 -10.37
C PRO A 43 -8.12 12.40 -9.54
N SER A 44 -8.14 12.55 -8.21
CA SER A 44 -7.27 11.79 -7.29
C SER A 44 -7.58 10.29 -7.27
N ARG A 45 -8.83 9.87 -7.48
CA ARG A 45 -9.21 8.45 -7.54
C ARG A 45 -8.75 7.80 -8.84
N GLN A 46 -8.83 8.56 -9.94
CA GLN A 46 -8.33 8.13 -11.25
C GLN A 46 -6.80 8.03 -11.25
N GLU A 47 -6.10 9.01 -10.71
CA GLU A 47 -4.64 8.98 -10.53
C GLU A 47 -4.21 7.76 -9.71
N ARG A 48 -4.92 7.48 -8.60
CA ARG A 48 -4.63 6.31 -7.77
C ARG A 48 -4.86 4.99 -8.52
N LEU A 49 -5.87 4.89 -9.38
CA LEU A 49 -6.08 3.73 -10.24
C LEU A 49 -4.93 3.52 -11.22
N GLU A 50 -4.43 4.59 -11.83
CA GLU A 50 -3.28 4.56 -12.75
C GLU A 50 -2.01 4.11 -12.02
N HIS A 51 -1.75 4.64 -10.83
CA HIS A 51 -0.66 4.18 -9.98
C HIS A 51 -0.80 2.69 -9.62
N CYS A 52 -1.99 2.20 -9.30
CA CYS A 52 -2.21 0.77 -9.03
C CYS A 52 -1.91 -0.09 -10.26
N ARG A 53 -2.32 0.35 -11.45
CA ARG A 53 -2.02 -0.36 -12.72
C ARG A 53 -0.52 -0.42 -12.96
N LEU A 54 0.20 0.70 -12.80
CA LEU A 54 1.66 0.74 -12.93
C LEU A 54 2.36 -0.15 -11.90
N ALA A 55 1.91 -0.14 -10.65
CA ALA A 55 2.46 -0.97 -9.59
C ALA A 55 2.30 -2.47 -9.88
N VAL A 56 1.17 -2.90 -10.43
CA VAL A 56 0.98 -4.30 -10.88
C VAL A 56 1.96 -4.64 -12.01
N VAL A 57 2.10 -3.76 -13.01
CA VAL A 57 3.02 -3.98 -14.14
C VAL A 57 4.47 -4.08 -13.66
N HIS A 58 4.86 -3.29 -12.66
CA HIS A 58 6.20 -3.29 -12.09
C HIS A 58 6.41 -4.35 -10.99
N GLY A 59 5.38 -5.15 -10.68
CA GLY A 59 5.42 -6.19 -9.65
C GLY A 59 5.42 -5.68 -8.21
N GLY A 60 5.22 -4.37 -8.00
CA GLY A 60 5.19 -3.74 -6.69
C GLY A 60 5.26 -2.21 -6.72
N ALA A 61 5.20 -1.62 -5.53
CA ALA A 61 5.31 -0.19 -5.27
C ALA A 61 6.01 0.05 -3.93
N ASP A 62 6.47 1.27 -3.70
CA ASP A 62 6.85 1.70 -2.36
C ASP A 62 5.63 2.28 -1.64
N GLY A 63 5.45 1.94 -0.36
CA GLY A 63 4.32 2.34 0.47
C GLY A 63 4.74 3.37 1.50
N LEU A 64 4.01 4.46 1.64
CA LEU A 64 4.17 5.42 2.73
C LEU A 64 3.01 5.30 3.70
N LEU A 65 3.31 5.08 4.97
CA LEU A 65 2.30 5.09 6.02
C LEU A 65 1.89 6.53 6.36
N VAL A 66 0.59 6.74 6.40
CA VAL A 66 -0.04 7.98 6.82
C VAL A 66 -0.78 7.71 8.12
N CYS A 67 -0.29 8.32 9.21
CA CYS A 67 -0.77 8.07 10.56
C CYS A 67 -1.53 9.29 11.12
N GLY A 68 -2.61 8.99 11.86
CA GLY A 68 -3.42 9.97 12.57
C GLY A 68 -4.20 10.96 11.68
N ASP A 69 -5.04 11.77 12.35
CA ASP A 69 -5.92 12.75 11.69
C ASP A 69 -5.16 13.91 11.02
N ALA A 70 -3.92 14.16 11.45
CA ALA A 70 -3.06 15.18 10.88
C ALA A 70 -2.35 14.75 9.58
N ALA A 71 -2.64 13.53 9.06
CA ALA A 71 -2.01 12.96 7.88
C ALA A 71 -0.47 13.02 7.94
N LEU A 72 0.10 12.69 9.09
CA LEU A 72 1.55 12.68 9.27
C LEU A 72 2.12 11.53 8.43
N VAL A 73 2.93 11.90 7.45
CA VAL A 73 3.68 10.95 6.63
C VAL A 73 4.96 10.61 7.39
N GLU A 74 5.24 9.32 7.57
CA GLU A 74 6.51 8.86 8.10
C GLU A 74 7.46 8.50 6.93
N PRO A 75 8.33 9.44 6.49
CA PRO A 75 9.11 9.28 5.26
C PRO A 75 10.18 8.18 5.36
N ASP A 76 10.62 7.85 6.58
CA ASP A 76 11.63 6.82 6.83
C ASP A 76 11.04 5.40 6.83
N ALA A 77 9.71 5.26 6.74
CA ALA A 77 8.99 3.99 6.78
C ALA A 77 8.45 3.58 5.39
N LEU A 78 9.31 3.52 4.38
CA LEU A 78 8.94 3.05 3.04
C LEU A 78 8.71 1.53 3.00
N LEU A 79 7.46 1.10 2.92
CA LEU A 79 7.10 -0.32 2.84
C LEU A 79 7.29 -0.85 1.42
N ALA A 80 8.01 -1.96 1.24
CA ALA A 80 8.02 -2.65 -0.05
C ALA A 80 6.68 -3.39 -0.24
N LEU A 81 5.82 -2.87 -1.12
CA LEU A 81 4.49 -3.40 -1.37
C LEU A 81 4.50 -4.34 -2.57
N ARG A 82 3.88 -5.51 -2.40
CA ARG A 82 3.36 -6.28 -3.53
C ARG A 82 1.97 -5.74 -3.86
N VAL A 83 1.76 -5.37 -5.12
CA VAL A 83 0.45 -4.89 -5.58
C VAL A 83 -0.15 -5.91 -6.54
N GLU A 84 -1.39 -6.27 -6.29
CA GLU A 84 -2.12 -7.24 -7.10
C GLU A 84 -3.54 -6.78 -7.41
N LYS A 85 -4.02 -7.15 -8.60
CA LYS A 85 -5.40 -6.96 -8.99
C LYS A 85 -6.20 -8.20 -8.58
N ARG A 86 -7.22 -8.01 -7.73
CA ARG A 86 -8.19 -9.05 -7.33
C ARG A 86 -9.54 -8.68 -7.93
N ARG A 87 -9.93 -9.35 -9.02
CA ARG A 87 -11.12 -8.98 -9.82
C ARG A 87 -11.05 -7.52 -10.29
N ASP A 88 -11.85 -6.63 -9.71
CA ASP A 88 -11.92 -5.20 -10.02
C ASP A 88 -11.23 -4.33 -8.96
N GLU A 89 -10.68 -4.94 -7.91
CA GLU A 89 -10.00 -4.25 -6.82
C GLU A 89 -8.48 -4.36 -6.97
N TYR A 90 -7.79 -3.41 -6.36
CA TYR A 90 -6.34 -3.41 -6.23
C TYR A 90 -5.96 -3.45 -4.76
N TRP A 91 -5.08 -4.40 -4.43
CA TRP A 91 -4.66 -4.69 -3.07
C TRP A 91 -3.16 -4.58 -2.95
N ALA A 92 -2.69 -3.99 -1.85
CA ALA A 92 -1.31 -4.07 -1.41
C ALA A 92 -1.16 -5.15 -0.36
N THR A 93 -0.06 -5.89 -0.40
CA THR A 93 0.37 -6.82 0.67
C THR A 93 1.85 -6.64 0.99
N TRP A 94 2.20 -6.73 2.27
CA TRP A 94 3.59 -6.69 2.74
C TRP A 94 3.73 -7.51 4.04
N GLY A 95 4.96 -7.76 4.47
CA GLY A 95 5.25 -8.65 5.61
C GLY A 95 5.88 -9.98 5.19
N PHE A 96 5.96 -10.93 6.11
CA PHE A 96 6.81 -12.11 5.97
C PHE A 96 6.48 -12.96 4.73
N ALA A 97 5.20 -13.26 4.48
CA ALA A 97 4.79 -14.04 3.31
C ALA A 97 4.91 -13.28 1.97
N ALA A 98 4.77 -11.95 1.97
CA ALA A 98 4.94 -11.15 0.75
C ALA A 98 6.41 -11.08 0.31
N ARG A 99 7.35 -11.11 1.26
CA ARG A 99 8.81 -11.05 1.03
C ARG A 99 9.37 -12.29 0.34
N THR A 100 8.71 -13.45 0.47
CA THR A 100 9.15 -14.70 -0.17
C THR A 100 8.75 -14.79 -1.65
N LEU A 101 7.91 -13.88 -2.15
CA LEU A 101 7.29 -13.95 -3.48
C LEU A 101 7.63 -12.76 -4.39
N THR A 102 8.41 -11.78 -3.93
CA THR A 102 8.83 -10.62 -4.73
C THR A 102 10.23 -10.85 -5.34
N PRO A 103 10.38 -10.79 -6.68
CA PRO A 103 11.68 -10.92 -7.34
C PRO A 103 12.60 -9.71 -7.14
N ARG A 104 12.09 -8.60 -6.58
CA ARG A 104 12.87 -7.41 -6.27
C ARG A 104 13.59 -7.61 -4.94
N GLY A 105 14.74 -8.27 -5.02
CA GLY A 105 15.62 -8.53 -3.90
C GLY A 105 16.04 -7.26 -3.15
N ALA A 106 16.15 -7.42 -1.84
CA ALA A 106 17.04 -6.67 -0.94
C ALA A 106 17.01 -5.13 -1.07
N ARG A 107 15.99 -4.49 -0.51
CA ARG A 107 16.20 -3.26 0.27
C ARG A 107 15.95 -3.57 1.73
N GLU A 108 17.03 -3.58 2.50
CA GLU A 108 17.15 -4.15 3.84
C GLU A 108 16.52 -3.31 4.96
N ALA A 109 15.95 -4.05 5.92
CA ALA A 109 16.16 -3.95 7.36
C ALA A 109 15.95 -2.59 8.08
N ARG A 110 14.71 -2.09 8.13
CA ARG A 110 14.23 -1.27 9.28
C ARG A 110 12.80 -1.56 9.76
N PHE A 111 12.18 -2.64 9.29
CA PHE A 111 10.71 -2.80 9.35
C PHE A 111 10.12 -3.56 10.55
N ALA A 112 10.88 -3.82 11.62
CA ALA A 112 10.42 -4.72 12.69
C ALA A 112 10.06 -4.05 14.04
N ARG A 113 10.40 -2.77 14.28
CA ARG A 113 10.31 -2.23 15.66
C ARG A 113 8.97 -1.60 16.05
N PHE A 114 8.11 -1.20 15.11
CA PHE A 114 6.87 -0.49 15.47
C PHE A 114 5.67 -1.43 15.70
N TYR A 115 5.54 -2.52 14.95
CA TYR A 115 4.32 -3.36 15.00
C TYR A 115 4.37 -4.54 15.98
N ALA A 116 5.54 -4.92 16.49
CA ALA A 116 5.62 -5.90 17.59
C ALA A 116 4.93 -5.40 18.89
N ALA A 117 4.76 -4.08 19.05
CA ALA A 117 4.17 -3.49 20.24
C ALA A 117 2.63 -3.41 20.23
N ARG A 118 1.96 -3.48 19.06
CA ARG A 118 0.48 -3.37 18.96
C ARG A 118 -0.24 -4.70 18.74
N ILE A 119 0.47 -5.78 18.44
CA ILE A 119 -0.12 -7.14 18.36
C ILE A 119 -0.24 -7.78 19.76
N ALA A 120 0.40 -7.20 20.78
CA ALA A 120 0.44 -7.71 22.15
C ALA A 120 -0.51 -6.97 23.14
N ALA A 121 -1.43 -6.13 22.65
CA ALA A 121 -2.36 -5.36 23.48
C ALA A 121 -3.82 -5.67 23.14
#